data_AF-A0A150QM96-F1
#
_entry.id   AF-A0A150QM96-F1
#
_cell.length_a   1.000
_cell.length_b   1.000
_cell.length_c   1.000
_cell.angle_alpha   90.00
_cell.angle_beta   90.00
_cell.angle_gamma   90.00
#
_symmetry.space_group_name_H-M   'P 1'
#
loop_
_entity.id
_entity.type
_entity.pdbx_description
1 polymer ?
#
loop_
_entity_poly.entity_id
_entity_poly.type
_entity_poly.pdbx_seq_one_letter_code
_entity_poly.pdbx_strand_id
1 'polypeptide(L)' 'MTSYRRVRSAAEILRSVPPRDRARMLRFGLDLDDPADAALFVSGVRAADDGIAAQERWERENALR' A
#
# COMPACT_ATOMS: atom_id res chain seq x y z
N MET A 1 9.67 -3.28 -21.49
CA MET A 1 10.18 -3.68 -20.15
C MET A 1 9.00 -3.78 -19.21
N THR A 2 8.48 -4.99 -19.02
CA THR A 2 7.46 -5.25 -17.98
C THR A 2 8.16 -5.04 -16.65
N SER A 3 8.02 -3.85 -16.06
CA SER A 3 8.55 -3.57 -14.74
C SER A 3 7.84 -4.53 -13.79
N TYR A 4 8.52 -5.59 -13.38
CA TYR A 4 8.14 -6.31 -12.18
C TYR A 4 8.14 -5.27 -11.07
N ARG A 5 6.97 -4.69 -10.77
CA ARG A 5 6.77 -3.84 -9.60
C ARG A 5 7.09 -4.77 -8.44
N ARG A 6 8.35 -4.72 -7.97
CA ARG A 6 8.85 -5.62 -6.93
C ARG A 6 7.84 -5.55 -5.79
N VAL A 7 7.17 -6.67 -5.52
CA VAL A 7 6.17 -6.73 -4.44
C VAL A 7 6.93 -6.41 -3.17
N ARG A 8 6.66 -5.23 -2.59
CA ARG A 8 7.30 -4.83 -1.34
C ARG A 8 6.88 -5.81 -0.26
N SER A 9 7.87 -6.30 0.49
CA SER A 9 7.60 -7.10 1.68
C SER A 9 6.81 -6.28 2.70
N ALA A 10 6.07 -6.94 3.60
CA ALA A 10 5.35 -6.27 4.68
C ALA A 10 6.29 -5.37 5.51
N ALA A 11 7.49 -5.86 5.81
CA ALA A 11 8.48 -5.12 6.56
C ALA A 11 9.01 -3.88 5.81
N GLU A 12 9.15 -3.95 4.48
CA GLU A 12 9.51 -2.77 3.67
C GLU A 12 8.38 -1.75 3.61
N ILE A 13 7.11 -2.20 3.53
CA ILE A 13 5.95 -1.31 3.58
C ILE A 13 5.91 -0.59 4.93
N LEU A 14 6.01 -1.31 6.04
CA LEU A 14 6.00 -0.72 7.39
C LEU A 14 7.17 0.24 7.61
N ARG A 15 8.38 -0.13 7.18
CA ARG A 15 9.57 0.75 7.27
C ARG A 15 9.46 2.01 6.40
N SER A 16 8.64 1.98 5.35
CA SER A 16 8.42 3.15 4.50
C SER A 16 7.48 4.18 5.09
N VAL A 17 6.73 3.86 6.16
CA VAL A 17 5.81 4.80 6.80
C VAL A 17 6.60 5.81 7.65
N PRO A 18 6.55 7.11 7.34
CA PRO A 18 7.27 8.12 8.12
C PRO A 18 6.78 8.16 9.59
N PRO A 19 7.67 8.41 10.56
CA PRO A 19 7.28 8.46 11.98
C PRO A 19 6.12 9.42 12.28
N ARG A 20 6.03 10.55 11.56
CA ARG A 20 4.92 11.50 11.69
C ARG A 20 3.57 10.89 11.32
N ASP A 21 3.55 10.06 10.28
CA ASP A 21 2.31 9.43 9.82
C ASP A 21 1.93 8.25 10.73
N ARG A 22 2.92 7.51 11.25
CA ARG A 22 2.69 6.52 12.33
C ARG A 22 2.02 7.17 13.54
N ALA A 23 2.52 8.33 13.97
CA ALA A 23 1.92 9.08 15.07
C ALA A 23 0.51 9.60 14.77
N ARG A 24 0.16 9.87 13.50
CA ARG A 24 -1.20 10.24 13.09
C ARG A 24 -2.13 9.04 13.13
N MET A 25 -1.70 7.90 12.59
CA MET A 25 -2.47 6.65 12.61
C MET A 25 -2.81 6.22 14.03
N LEU A 26 -1.84 6.34 14.95
CA LEU A 26 -2.05 6.05 16.37
C LEU A 26 -3.17 6.92 16.98
N ARG A 27 -3.29 8.19 16.59
CA ARG A 27 -4.39 9.06 17.06
C ARG A 27 -5.77 8.61 16.57
N PHE A 28 -5.83 7.83 15.50
CA PHE A 28 -7.05 7.22 14.98
C PHE A 28 -7.22 5.77 15.44
N GLY A 29 -6.38 5.28 16.37
CA GLY A 29 -6.45 3.94 16.92
C GLY A 29 -5.83 2.85 16.06
N LEU A 30 -4.94 3.19 15.12
CA LEU A 30 -4.17 2.23 14.32
C LEU A 30 -2.70 2.27 14.76
N ASP A 31 -2.27 1.27 15.53
CA ASP A 31 -0.90 1.15 16.02
C ASP A 31 -0.06 0.20 15.16
N LEU A 32 0.87 0.74 14.38
CA LEU A 32 1.74 -0.09 13.53
C LEU A 32 2.82 -0.89 14.29
N ASP A 33 2.98 -0.67 15.61
CA ASP A 33 3.78 -1.54 16.47
C ASP A 33 2.96 -2.75 16.98
N ASP A 34 1.63 -2.70 16.93
CA ASP A 34 0.76 -3.86 17.16
C ASP A 34 0.71 -4.76 15.91
N PRO A 35 0.96 -6.08 16.02
CA PRO A 35 0.99 -6.97 14.88
C PRO A 35 -0.34 -7.08 14.12
N ALA A 36 -1.50 -6.95 14.78
CA ALA A 36 -2.79 -7.08 14.13
C ALA A 36 -3.10 -5.84 13.28
N ASP A 37 -2.87 -4.66 13.84
CA ASP A 37 -3.00 -3.38 13.15
C ASP A 37 -1.99 -3.24 12.00
N ALA A 38 -0.75 -3.68 12.20
CA ALA A 38 0.26 -3.71 11.14
C ALA A 38 -0.15 -4.63 9.98
N ALA A 39 -0.74 -5.79 10.28
CA ALA A 39 -1.24 -6.71 9.26
C ALA A 39 -2.42 -6.12 8.47
N LEU A 40 -3.36 -5.47 9.17
CA LEU A 40 -4.49 -4.76 8.56
C LEU A 40 -4.01 -3.64 7.63
N PHE A 41 -3.06 -2.83 8.09
CA PHE A 41 -2.46 -1.77 7.29
C PHE A 41 -1.80 -2.31 6.01
N VAL A 42 -0.96 -3.34 6.12
CA VAL A 42 -0.28 -3.95 4.96
C VAL A 42 -1.28 -4.54 3.97
N SER A 43 -2.36 -5.17 4.47
CA SER A 43 -3.44 -5.68 3.63
C SER A 43 -4.12 -4.55 2.84
N GLY A 44 -4.46 -3.46 3.51
CA GLY A 44 -5.06 -2.27 2.88
C GLY A 44 -4.16 -1.64 1.81
N VAL A 45 -2.85 -1.51 2.07
CA VAL A 45 -1.89 -1.00 1.08
C VAL A 45 -1.86 -1.89 -0.17
N ARG A 46 -1.86 -3.22 0.01
CA ARG A 46 -1.87 -4.16 -1.12
C ARG A 46 -3.14 -4.06 -1.95
N ALA A 47 -4.30 -4.02 -1.30
CA ALA A 47 -5.58 -3.86 -1.98
C ALA A 47 -5.65 -2.54 -2.78
N ALA A 48 -5.11 -1.45 -2.21
CA ALA A 48 -5.01 -0.17 -2.92
C ALA A 48 -4.03 -0.25 -4.11
N ASP A 49 -2.86 -0.88 -3.94
CA ASP A 49 -1.89 -1.08 -5.02
C ASP A 49 -2.49 -1.88 -6.18
N ASP A 50 -3.26 -2.93 -5.90
CA ASP A 50 -3.95 -3.73 -6.90
C ASP A 50 -5.05 -2.93 -7.63
N GLY A 51 -5.81 -2.12 -6.89
CA GLY A 51 -6.83 -1.22 -7.44
C GLY A 51 -6.25 -0.18 -8.39
N ILE A 52 -5.14 0.47 -7.99
CA ILE A 52 -4.41 1.42 -8.83
C ILE A 52 -3.88 0.72 -10.09
N ALA A 53 -3.28 -0.46 -9.94
CA ALA A 53 -2.77 -1.21 -11.09
C ALA A 53 -3.88 -1.64 -12.07
N ALA A 54 -5.07 -1.98 -11.56
CA ALA A 54 -6.23 -2.26 -12.39
C ALA A 54 -6.72 -1.02 -13.16
N GLN A 55 -6.78 0.13 -12.48
CA GLN A 55 -7.14 1.40 -13.09
C GLN A 55 -6.15 1.79 -14.20
N GLU A 56 -4.84 1.73 -13.95
CA GLU A 56 -3.80 2.02 -14.95
C GLU A 56 -3.85 1.09 -16.17
N ARG A 57 -4.29 -0.16 -16.00
CA ARG A 57 -4.50 -1.08 -17.13
C ARG A 57 -5.71 -0.64 -17.95
N TRP A 58 -6.84 -0.38 -17.30
CA TRP A 58 -8.05 0.09 -17.97
C TRP A 58 -7.80 1.40 -18.73
N GLU A 59 -7.11 2.37 -18.12
CA GLU A 59 -6.79 3.65 -18.76
C GLU A 59 -5.93 3.46 -20.01
N ARG A 60 -4.92 2.57 -19.97
CA ARG A 60 -4.10 2.27 -21.15
C ARG A 60 -4.89 1.60 -22.26
N GLU A 61 -5.79 0.68 -21.93
CA GLU A 61 -6.63 -0.01 -22.90
C GLU A 61 -7.64 0.94 -23.56
N ASN A 62 -8.18 1.90 -22.81
CA ASN A 62 -9.17 2.87 -23.32
C ASN A 62 -8.54 4.12 -23.94
N ALA A 63 -7.28 4.45 -23.62
CA ALA A 63 -6.56 5.54 -24.29
C ALA A 63 -6.13 5.22 -25.74
N LEU A 64 -6.17 3.93 -26.13
CA LEU A 64 -5.86 3.45 -27.48
C LEU A 64 -7.10 3.29 -28.36
N ARG A 65 -8.27 3.70 -27.87
CA ARG A 65 -9.57 3.59 -28.53
C ARG A 65 -10.08 4.97 -28.96
#